data_AF-A0A524D0L3-F1
#
_entry.id   AF-A0A524D0L3-F1
#
_cell.length_a   1.000
_cell.length_b   1.000
_cell.length_c   1.000
_cell.angle_alpha   90.00
_cell.angle_beta   90.00
_cell.angle_gamma   90.00
#
_symmetry.space_group_name_H-M   'P 1'
#
loop_
_entity.id
_entity.type
_entity.pdbx_description
1 polymer ?
#
loop_
_entity_poly.entity_id
_entity_poly.type
_entity_poly.pdbx_seq_one_letter_code
_entity_poly.pdbx_strand_id
1 'polypeptide(L)'
;MLLGLWFIPGGIQFNTYDGKPHWSWAFGIYSFIICSMVIIPTLYYSLVLYRKFDFEELQKKWRYFILGESAFFFLYYGTTLSNMLNDPGFRTLWSILGIFSLVLLSCIYLGVGKQL
;
A
#
# COMPACT_ATOMS: atom_id res chain seq x y z
N MET A 1 -5.67 4.31 -16.00
CA MET A 1 -6.44 4.33 -14.74
C MET A 1 -5.96 5.41 -13.78
N LEU A 2 -4.66 5.48 -13.44
CA LEU A 2 -4.12 6.51 -12.52
C LEU A 2 -4.17 7.95 -13.05
N LEU A 3 -4.21 8.16 -14.38
CA LEU A 3 -4.37 9.49 -14.99
C LEU A 3 -5.64 10.22 -14.54
N GLY A 4 -6.71 9.49 -14.18
CA GLY A 4 -7.95 10.10 -13.66
C GLY A 4 -7.75 10.89 -12.36
N LEU A 5 -6.72 10.55 -11.57
CA LEU A 5 -6.39 11.23 -10.31
C LEU A 5 -6.00 12.70 -10.54
N TRP A 6 -5.40 12.99 -11.69
CA TRP A 6 -4.90 14.33 -12.02
C TRP A 6 -6.01 15.30 -12.38
N PHE A 7 -7.19 14.79 -12.75
CA PHE A 7 -8.33 15.60 -13.19
C PHE A 7 -9.34 15.88 -12.06
N ILE A 8 -9.06 15.43 -10.83
CA ILE A 8 -9.91 15.74 -9.66
C ILE A 8 -9.51 17.12 -9.12
N PRO A 9 -10.35 18.16 -9.27
CA PRO A 9 -10.00 19.51 -8.86
C PRO A 9 -9.82 19.57 -7.34
N GLY A 10 -8.74 20.21 -6.89
CA GLY A 10 -8.40 20.25 -5.46
C GLY A 10 -8.06 18.89 -4.86
N GLY A 11 -7.65 17.92 -5.68
CA GLY A 11 -7.40 16.54 -5.29
C GLY A 11 -6.41 16.38 -4.14
N ILE A 12 -5.18 16.86 -4.35
CA ILE A 12 -4.12 16.94 -3.33
C ILE A 12 -3.86 18.41 -3.04
N GLN A 13 -3.97 18.80 -1.78
CA GLN A 13 -3.67 20.14 -1.29
C GLN A 13 -2.52 20.05 -0.31
N PHE A 14 -1.56 20.96 -0.39
CA PHE A 14 -0.49 21.06 0.60
C PHE A 14 -0.80 22.21 1.53
N ASN A 15 -0.89 21.92 2.82
CA ASN A 15 -0.99 22.98 3.81
C ASN A 15 0.40 23.60 4.01
N THR A 16 0.46 24.93 3.93
CA THR A 16 1.69 25.71 3.89
C THR A 16 2.42 25.72 5.24
N TYR A 17 1.72 25.39 6.33
CA TYR A 17 2.25 25.40 7.70
C TYR A 17 2.96 24.11 8.11
N ASP A 18 2.45 22.95 7.70
CA ASP A 18 2.96 21.63 8.09
C ASP A 18 3.56 20.85 6.90
N GLY A 19 3.40 21.34 5.67
CA GLY A 19 3.98 20.74 4.45
C GLY A 19 3.41 19.35 4.11
N LYS A 20 2.38 18.90 4.84
CA LYS A 20 1.78 17.59 4.67
C LYS A 20 0.66 17.62 3.63
N PRO A 21 0.53 16.56 2.81
CA PRO A 21 -0.57 16.47 1.86
C PRO A 21 -1.90 16.26 2.60
N HIS A 22 -2.91 17.00 2.17
CA HIS A 22 -4.30 16.86 2.53
C HIS A 22 -5.08 16.47 1.27
N TRP A 23 -5.74 15.33 1.31
CA TRP A 23 -6.47 14.83 0.16
C TRP A 23 -7.94 15.18 0.28
N SER A 24 -8.54 15.69 -0.79
CA SER A 24 -9.99 15.83 -0.85
C SER A 24 -10.64 14.45 -0.77
N TRP A 25 -11.84 14.39 -0.19
CA TRP A 25 -12.62 13.15 -0.09
C TRP A 25 -12.88 12.50 -1.45
N ALA A 26 -13.17 13.29 -2.48
CA ALA A 26 -13.37 12.81 -3.84
C ALA A 26 -12.11 12.11 -4.39
N PHE A 27 -10.94 12.72 -4.18
CA PHE A 27 -9.65 12.13 -4.56
C PHE A 27 -9.33 10.86 -3.78
N GLY A 28 -9.55 10.87 -2.45
CA GLY A 28 -9.31 9.72 -1.59
C GLY A 28 -10.17 8.52 -1.97
N ILE A 29 -11.48 8.70 -2.14
CA ILE A 29 -12.42 7.64 -2.52
C ILE A 29 -12.09 7.08 -3.90
N TYR A 30 -11.85 7.95 -4.89
CA TYR A 30 -11.48 7.51 -6.24
C TYR A 30 -10.15 6.72 -6.23
N SER A 31 -9.13 7.22 -5.52
CA SER A 31 -7.87 6.51 -5.33
C SER A 31 -8.09 5.13 -4.75
N PHE A 32 -8.89 5.04 -3.68
CA PHE A 32 -9.20 3.80 -2.98
C PHE A 32 -9.81 2.77 -3.93
N ILE A 33 -10.84 3.16 -4.69
CA ILE A 33 -11.52 2.25 -5.64
C ILE A 33 -10.56 1.75 -6.71
N ILE A 34 -9.84 2.66 -7.37
CA ILE A 34 -8.95 2.29 -8.49
C ILE A 34 -7.79 1.41 -8.01
N CYS A 35 -7.18 1.73 -6.87
CA CYS A 35 -6.10 0.93 -6.34
C CYS A 35 -6.62 -0.42 -5.80
N SER A 36 -7.81 -0.48 -5.19
CA SER A 36 -8.41 -1.76 -4.79
C SER A 36 -8.64 -2.70 -5.97
N MET A 37 -9.00 -2.17 -7.15
CA MET A 37 -9.13 -2.97 -8.39
C MET A 37 -7.82 -3.63 -8.85
N VAL A 38 -6.67 -3.13 -8.40
CA VAL A 38 -5.35 -3.74 -8.66
C VAL A 38 -4.90 -4.61 -7.48
N ILE A 39 -5.03 -4.08 -6.26
CA ILE A 39 -4.57 -4.74 -5.03
C ILE A 39 -5.28 -6.08 -4.80
N ILE A 40 -6.61 -6.12 -4.95
CA ILE A 40 -7.41 -7.33 -4.70
C ILE A 40 -6.99 -8.48 -5.63
N PRO A 41 -6.95 -8.30 -6.97
CA PRO A 41 -6.51 -9.38 -7.84
C PRO A 41 -5.04 -9.75 -7.61
N THR A 42 -4.15 -8.80 -7.32
CA THR A 42 -2.75 -9.11 -7.01
C THR A 42 -2.64 -10.04 -5.80
N LEU A 43 -3.30 -9.72 -4.68
CA LEU A 43 -3.32 -10.58 -3.49
C LEU A 43 -3.97 -11.94 -3.77
N TYR A 44 -5.09 -11.96 -4.51
CA TYR A 44 -5.78 -13.19 -4.86
C TYR A 44 -4.87 -14.12 -5.67
N TYR A 45 -4.27 -13.63 -6.76
CA TYR A 45 -3.41 -14.43 -7.61
C TYR A 45 -2.11 -14.84 -6.90
N SER A 46 -1.56 -13.98 -6.03
CA SER A 46 -0.40 -14.31 -5.22
C SER A 46 -0.68 -15.48 -4.27
N LEU A 47 -1.86 -15.51 -3.63
CA LEU A 47 -2.31 -16.63 -2.80
C LEU A 47 -2.63 -17.90 -3.61
N VAL A 48 -3.18 -17.75 -4.81
CA VAL A 48 -3.42 -18.89 -5.71
C VAL A 48 -2.09 -19.50 -6.15
N LEU A 49 -1.10 -18.68 -6.52
CA LEU A 49 0.21 -19.15 -6.95
C LEU A 49 0.96 -19.86 -5.81
N TYR A 50 0.88 -19.30 -4.60
CA TYR A 50 1.41 -19.93 -3.39
C TYR A 50 0.95 -21.39 -3.19
N ARG A 51 -0.30 -21.70 -3.56
CA ARG A 51 -0.87 -23.05 -3.45
C ARG A 51 -0.49 -23.97 -4.60
N LYS A 52 0.06 -23.44 -5.70
CA LYS A 52 0.47 -24.20 -6.89
C LYS A 52 1.95 -24.58 -6.89
N PHE A 53 2.74 -24.12 -5.91
CA PHE A 53 4.14 -24.51 -5.83
C PHE A 53 4.30 -25.92 -5.29
N ASP A 54 4.97 -26.77 -6.08
CA ASP A 54 5.34 -28.12 -5.67
C ASP A 54 6.60 -28.13 -4.78
N PHE A 55 7.46 -27.11 -4.92
CA PHE A 55 8.73 -27.01 -4.19
C PHE A 55 8.56 -26.19 -2.90
N GLU A 56 8.84 -26.81 -1.75
CA GLU A 56 8.70 -26.19 -0.43
C GLU A 56 9.56 -24.92 -0.27
N GLU A 57 10.77 -24.91 -0.84
CA GLU A 57 11.67 -23.75 -0.77
C GLU A 57 11.12 -22.53 -1.53
N LEU A 58 10.47 -22.77 -2.68
CA LEU A 58 9.81 -21.71 -3.44
C LEU A 58 8.58 -21.20 -2.67
N GLN A 59 7.84 -22.11 -2.05
CA GLN A 59 6.69 -21.78 -1.23
C GLN A 59 7.09 -20.90 -0.03
N LYS A 60 8.18 -21.21 0.69
CA LYS A 60 8.71 -20.39 1.80
C LYS A 60 9.06 -18.96 1.35
N LYS A 61 9.81 -18.83 0.26
CA LYS A 61 10.17 -17.54 -0.34
C LYS A 61 8.95 -16.72 -0.73
N TRP A 62 7.95 -17.37 -1.31
CA TRP A 62 6.72 -16.71 -1.70
C TRP A 62 5.87 -16.25 -0.51
N ARG A 63 5.94 -16.91 0.65
CA ARG A 63 5.31 -16.38 1.88
C ARG A 63 5.90 -15.05 2.29
N TYR A 64 7.22 -14.89 2.21
CA TYR A 64 7.89 -13.61 2.49
C TYR A 64 7.47 -12.53 1.48
N PHE A 65 7.31 -12.90 0.21
CA PHE A 65 6.77 -12.00 -0.81
C PHE A 65 5.34 -11.56 -0.48
N ILE A 66 4.43 -12.50 -0.17
CA ILE A 66 3.04 -12.19 0.22
C ILE A 66 2.99 -11.28 1.45
N LEU A 67 3.83 -11.54 2.45
CA LEU A 67 3.90 -10.71 3.65
C LEU A 67 4.35 -9.28 3.30
N GLY A 68 5.37 -9.16 2.46
CA GLY A 68 5.90 -7.88 2.03
C GLY A 68 4.93 -7.07 1.16
N GLU A 69 4.28 -7.70 0.17
CA GLU A 69 3.27 -7.01 -0.65
C GLU A 69 2.04 -6.62 0.19
N SER A 70 1.64 -7.44 1.16
CA SER A 70 0.56 -7.11 2.09
C SER A 70 0.91 -5.89 2.94
N ALA A 71 2.15 -5.80 3.43
CA ALA A 71 2.64 -4.63 4.15
C ALA A 71 2.68 -3.38 3.25
N PHE A 72 3.04 -3.54 1.97
CA PHE A 72 2.98 -2.45 1.00
C PHE A 72 1.54 -1.95 0.76
N PHE A 73 0.58 -2.85 0.61
CA PHE A 73 -0.83 -2.46 0.46
C PHE A 73 -1.41 -1.84 1.73
N PHE A 74 -1.02 -2.35 2.90
CA PHE A 74 -1.35 -1.72 4.17
C PHE A 74 -0.80 -0.29 4.24
N LEU A 75 0.45 -0.08 3.85
CA LEU A 75 1.05 1.26 3.77
C LEU A 75 0.25 2.20 2.85
N TYR A 76 -0.14 1.71 1.68
CA TYR A 76 -0.94 2.48 0.74
C TYR A 76 -2.26 2.93 1.36
N TYR A 77 -3.03 1.99 1.94
CA TYR A 77 -4.35 2.31 2.49
C TYR A 77 -4.26 3.24 3.70
N GLY A 78 -3.35 2.97 4.64
CA GLY A 78 -3.24 3.83 5.82
C GLY A 78 -2.68 5.21 5.48
N THR A 79 -1.79 5.34 4.49
CA THR A 79 -1.32 6.65 4.03
C THR A 79 -2.45 7.43 3.34
N THR A 80 -3.26 6.75 2.53
CA THR A 80 -4.46 7.34 1.91
C THR A 80 -5.44 7.83 2.98
N LEU A 81 -5.74 7.01 3.99
CA LEU A 81 -6.60 7.39 5.11
C LEU A 81 -6.01 8.54 5.93
N SER A 82 -4.70 8.51 6.20
CA SER A 82 -3.98 9.55 6.95
C SER A 82 -4.04 10.91 6.26
N ASN A 83 -3.94 10.91 4.93
CA ASN A 83 -4.03 12.11 4.12
C ASN A 83 -5.47 12.61 3.96
N MET A 84 -6.46 11.71 3.93
CA MET A 84 -7.87 12.04 3.76
C MET A 84 -8.54 12.52 5.06
N LEU A 85 -8.23 11.87 6.20
CA LEU A 85 -8.76 12.25 7.51
C LEU A 85 -8.08 13.52 8.03
N ASN A 86 -6.80 13.72 7.70
CA ASN A 86 -5.99 14.86 8.14
C ASN A 86 -5.99 15.10 9.66
N ASP A 87 -6.32 14.06 10.44
CA ASP A 87 -6.37 14.12 11.89
C ASP A 87 -4.95 13.97 12.49
N PRO A 88 -4.49 14.87 13.37
CA PRO A 88 -3.16 14.78 13.98
C PRO A 88 -2.93 13.50 14.79
N GLY A 89 -3.96 12.99 15.47
CA GLY A 89 -3.88 11.76 16.26
C GLY A 89 -3.67 10.55 15.35
N PHE A 90 -4.51 10.42 14.32
CA PHE A 90 -4.38 9.37 13.32
C PHE A 90 -3.04 9.41 12.59
N ARG A 91 -2.56 10.61 12.21
CA ARG A 91 -1.26 10.79 11.56
C ARG A 91 -0.10 10.31 12.43
N THR A 92 -0.16 10.56 13.74
CA THR A 92 0.87 10.13 14.69
C THR A 92 0.86 8.61 14.84
N LEU A 93 -0.32 8.02 15.05
CA LEU A 93 -0.50 6.57 15.08
C LEU A 93 0.00 5.93 13.77
N TRP A 94 -0.36 6.53 12.63
CA TRP A 94 0.03 6.04 11.32
C TRP A 94 1.54 6.11 11.08
N SER A 95 2.21 7.16 11.57
CA SER A 95 3.67 7.29 11.46
C SER A 95 4.38 6.14 12.18
N ILE A 96 3.86 5.72 13.34
CA ILE A 96 4.41 4.58 14.10
C ILE A 96 4.17 3.28 13.34
N LEU A 97 2.93 3.00 12.93
CA LEU A 97 2.57 1.78 12.20
C LEU A 97 3.27 1.68 10.84
N GLY A 98 3.49 2.82 10.18
CA GLY A 98 4.17 2.91 8.90
C GLY A 98 5.62 2.45 8.96
N ILE A 99 6.34 2.79 10.04
CA ILE A 99 7.73 2.35 10.24
C ILE A 99 7.81 0.82 10.31
N PHE A 100 6.92 0.16 11.08
CA PHE A 100 6.88 -1.30 11.13
C PHE A 100 6.60 -1.92 9.76
N SER A 101 5.71 -1.30 8.99
CA SER A 101 5.35 -1.77 7.66
C SER A 101 6.50 -1.64 6.66
N LEU A 102 7.35 -0.61 6.78
CA LEU A 102 8.57 -0.46 5.99
C LEU A 102 9.58 -1.58 6.26
N VAL A 103 9.69 -2.05 7.49
CA VAL A 103 10.54 -3.21 7.81
C VAL A 103 10.02 -4.46 7.11
N LEU A 104 8.70 -4.70 7.13
CA LEU A 104 8.08 -5.84 6.46
C LEU A 104 8.20 -5.78 4.93
N LEU A 105 8.32 -4.59 4.35
CA LEU A 105 8.59 -4.41 2.92
C LEU A 105 9.93 -5.02 2.49
N SER A 106 10.91 -5.11 3.38
CA SER A 106 12.17 -5.81 3.10
C SER A 106 11.96 -7.30 2.79
N CYS A 107 10.86 -7.90 3.25
CA CYS A 107 10.50 -9.28 2.94
C CYS A 107 10.20 -9.51 1.44
N ILE A 108 9.81 -8.48 0.68
CA ILE A 108 9.68 -8.59 -0.79
C ILE A 108 11.04 -8.93 -1.41
N TYR A 109 12.08 -8.20 -1.01
CA TYR A 109 13.44 -8.40 -1.49
C TYR A 109 13.98 -9.76 -1.04
N LEU A 110 13.77 -10.13 0.22
CA LEU A 110 14.23 -11.42 0.75
C LEU A 110 13.51 -12.63 0.14
N GLY A 111 12.24 -12.47 -0.22
CA GLY A 111 11.43 -13.53 -0.82
C GLY A 111 11.84 -13.81 -2.27
N VAL A 112 11.62 -12.84 -3.16
CA VAL A 112 11.77 -13.03 -4.61
C VAL A 112 12.86 -12.13 -5.19
N GLY A 113 13.02 -10.91 -4.66
CA GLY A 113 13.90 -9.90 -5.26
C GLY A 113 15.39 -10.24 -5.25
N LYS A 114 15.90 -11.00 -4.28
CA LYS A 114 17.32 -11.38 -4.17
C LYS A 114 17.80 -12.31 -5.30
N GLN A 115 16.89 -12.95 -6.04
CA GLN A 115 17.21 -13.93 -7.07
C GLN A 115 16.94 -13.45 -8.50
N LEU A 116 16.44 -12.22 -8.66
CA LEU A 116 16.37 -11.50 -9.95
C LEU A 116 17.71 -10.83 -10.23
#